data_AF-A0A7S1ALI9-F1
#
_entry.id   AF-A0A7S1ALI9-F1
#
_cell.length_a   1.000
_cell.length_b   1.000
_cell.length_c   1.000
_cell.angle_alpha   90.00
_cell.angle_beta   90.00
_cell.angle_gamma   90.00
#
_symmetry.space_group_name_H-M   'P 1'
#
loop_
_entity.id
_entity.type
_entity.pdbx_description
1 polymer ?
#
loop_
_entity_poly.entity_id
_entity_poly.type
_entity_poly.pdbx_seq_one_letter_code
_entity_poly.pdbx_strand_id
1 'polypeptide(L)'
;DRVRFREFIACTGLPQCLHLHMRDLSGAKVAVQLFHSPFEGILDKMSHLIGIREETEGQQLRQLPDTLDQEGSFVALNTLGAHAGGPDVVSLSSGNSDCLACEIVVVIDEFLTVLECTPCCTAICGPVQGPGMLDWVVESRLGFLGWCQDAFNQLINGDVPPPTQIILAPPHTRLVGPIRATCEARFVDGGNGYLNNEESESWEDPRLKLILSNVSTRRRMETRIGTRRAQVARVSL
;
A
#
# COMPACT_ATOMS: atom_id res chain seq x y z
N ASP A 1 6.80 -0.06 22.48
CA ASP A 1 5.89 0.87 21.79
C ASP A 1 6.12 2.34 22.10
N ARG A 2 6.20 2.77 23.38
CA ARG A 2 6.47 4.20 23.69
C ARG A 2 7.73 4.79 23.04
N VAL A 3 8.84 4.05 23.00
CA VAL A 3 10.09 4.49 22.33
C VAL A 3 9.89 4.59 20.82
N ARG A 4 9.33 3.55 20.20
CA ARG A 4 9.00 3.52 18.76
C ARG A 4 8.07 4.67 18.35
N PHE A 5 7.09 5.00 19.20
CA PHE A 5 6.19 6.14 18.97
C PHE A 5 6.94 7.48 19.04
N ARG A 6 7.88 7.64 19.98
CA ARG A 6 8.71 8.85 20.03
C ARG A 6 9.58 9.00 18.79
N GLU A 7 10.20 7.90 18.34
CA GLU A 7 11.00 7.88 17.11
C GLU A 7 10.16 8.20 15.87
N PHE A 8 8.95 7.65 15.81
CA PHE A 8 7.96 7.90 14.76
C PHE A 8 7.57 9.39 14.68
N ILE A 9 7.22 10.01 15.81
CA ILE A 9 6.84 11.44 15.84
C ILE A 9 8.05 12.36 15.63
N ALA A 10 9.25 11.95 16.05
CA ALA A 10 10.47 12.75 15.90
C ALA A 10 10.97 12.83 14.45
N CYS A 11 10.45 12.01 13.54
CA CYS A 11 10.86 12.05 12.15
C CYS A 11 10.12 13.16 11.40
N THR A 12 10.85 14.16 10.90
CA THR A 12 10.26 15.42 10.40
C THR A 12 10.12 15.50 8.88
N GLY A 13 10.63 14.53 8.13
CA GLY A 13 10.83 14.71 6.69
C GLY A 13 9.83 14.02 5.77
N LEU A 14 9.21 12.92 6.19
CA LEU A 14 8.42 12.07 5.29
C LEU A 14 7.20 11.50 6.01
N PRO A 15 6.08 11.27 5.29
CA PRO A 15 4.97 10.50 5.81
C PRO A 15 5.41 9.11 6.28
N GLN A 16 4.87 8.65 7.41
CA GLN A 16 5.22 7.38 8.04
C GLN A 16 3.99 6.58 8.44
N CYS A 17 4.17 5.26 8.53
CA CYS A 17 3.18 4.34 9.10
C CYS A 17 3.82 3.50 10.22
N LEU A 18 3.11 3.34 11.34
CA LEU A 18 3.52 2.54 12.48
C LEU A 18 2.39 1.60 12.91
N HIS A 19 2.61 0.29 12.75
CA HIS A 19 1.72 -0.74 13.29
C HIS A 19 2.01 -0.97 14.78
N LEU A 20 0.97 -0.92 15.61
CA LEU A 20 1.06 -1.20 17.05
C LEU A 20 -0.25 -1.76 17.59
N HIS A 21 -0.22 -2.23 18.84
CA HIS A 21 -1.42 -2.68 19.55
C HIS A 21 -1.80 -1.64 20.62
N MET A 22 -3.01 -1.08 20.52
CA MET A 22 -3.60 -0.25 21.56
C MET A 22 -4.50 -1.10 22.46
N ARG A 23 -4.85 -0.59 23.65
CA ARG A 23 -5.93 -1.17 24.45
C ARG A 23 -7.14 -0.27 24.34
N ASP A 24 -8.31 -0.88 24.11
CA ASP A 24 -9.58 -0.18 24.18
C ASP A 24 -10.01 0.07 25.64
N LEU A 25 -11.22 0.61 25.83
CA LEU A 25 -11.82 0.82 27.15
C LEU A 25 -12.07 -0.47 27.93
N SER A 26 -12.26 -1.61 27.25
CA SER A 26 -12.44 -2.92 27.89
C SER A 26 -11.13 -3.56 28.31
N GLY A 27 -10.00 -2.99 27.88
CA GLY A 27 -8.66 -3.55 28.06
C GLY A 27 -8.28 -4.57 26.99
N ALA A 28 -9.13 -4.85 26.01
CA ALA A 28 -8.83 -5.68 24.86
C ALA A 28 -7.75 -5.02 24.00
N LYS A 29 -6.81 -5.81 23.49
CA LYS A 29 -5.79 -5.32 22.56
C LYS A 29 -6.41 -5.17 21.18
N VAL A 30 -6.20 -4.03 20.52
CA VAL A 30 -6.66 -3.75 19.15
C VAL A 30 -5.44 -3.43 18.31
N ALA A 31 -5.29 -4.10 17.17
CA ALA A 31 -4.25 -3.78 16.20
C ALA A 31 -4.63 -2.49 15.47
N VAL A 32 -3.71 -1.52 15.45
CA VAL A 32 -3.93 -0.24 14.78
C VAL A 32 -2.72 0.13 13.94
N GLN A 33 -3.00 0.86 12.87
CA GLN A 33 -2.02 1.59 12.08
C GLN A 33 -2.09 3.06 12.45
N LEU A 34 -0.96 3.60 12.90
CA LEU A 34 -0.78 5.04 13.02
C LEU A 34 -0.16 5.58 11.73
N PHE A 35 -0.76 6.61 11.17
CA PHE A 35 -0.21 7.38 10.07
C PHE A 35 0.27 8.71 10.60
N HIS A 36 1.44 9.15 10.18
CA HIS A 36 2.00 10.45 10.55
C HIS A 36 2.45 11.16 9.29
N SER A 37 2.00 12.40 9.12
CA SER A 37 2.51 13.28 8.08
C SER A 37 2.90 14.61 8.72
N PRO A 38 4.18 14.97 8.72
CA PRO A 38 4.56 16.34 9.01
C PRO A 38 4.09 17.26 7.87
N PHE A 39 3.69 18.49 8.19
CA PHE A 39 3.42 19.53 7.20
C PHE A 39 3.78 20.91 7.76
N GLU A 40 4.30 21.77 6.89
CA GLU A 40 4.68 23.14 7.22
C GLU A 40 3.48 24.07 7.00
N GLY A 41 3.06 24.77 8.05
CA GLY A 41 1.97 25.76 7.95
C GLY A 41 2.45 27.10 7.37
N ILE A 42 1.50 28.01 7.13
CA ILE A 42 1.74 29.37 6.56
C ILE A 42 2.72 30.22 7.42
N LEU A 43 2.93 29.84 8.68
CA LEU A 43 3.82 30.52 9.62
C LEU A 43 5.16 29.80 9.82
N ASP A 44 5.59 28.94 8.89
CA ASP A 44 6.80 28.10 9.02
C ASP A 44 6.78 27.27 10.33
N LYS A 45 5.57 26.95 10.79
CA LYS A 45 5.35 26.14 11.98
C LYS A 45 5.06 24.71 11.53
N MET A 46 5.96 23.80 11.89
CA MET A 46 5.75 22.38 11.71
C MET A 46 4.52 21.91 12.49
N SER A 47 3.56 21.34 11.78
CA SER A 47 2.37 20.70 12.30
C SER A 47 2.40 19.22 11.94
N HIS A 48 1.72 18.38 12.71
CA HIS A 48 1.71 16.93 12.50
C HIS A 48 0.27 16.46 12.35
N LEU A 49 -0.02 15.81 11.23
CA LEU A 49 -1.26 15.08 11.03
C LEU A 49 -1.05 13.65 11.52
N ILE A 50 -1.87 13.19 12.47
CA ILE A 50 -1.85 11.80 12.96
C ILE A 50 -3.18 11.14 12.60
N GLY A 51 -3.14 10.17 11.71
CA GLY A 51 -4.26 9.29 11.41
C GLY A 51 -4.17 8.01 12.23
N ILE A 52 -5.32 7.45 12.62
CA ILE A 52 -5.41 6.15 13.28
C ILE A 52 -6.39 5.31 12.48
N ARG A 53 -5.97 4.12 12.04
CA ARG A 53 -6.85 3.12 11.44
C ARG A 53 -6.83 1.88 12.31
N GLU A 54 -8.00 1.43 12.70
CA GLU A 54 -8.17 0.10 13.29
C GLU A 54 -8.05 -0.97 12.19
N GLU A 55 -7.21 -1.98 12.42
CA GLU A 55 -7.15 -3.15 11.54
C GLU A 55 -8.31 -4.08 11.89
N THR A 56 -9.47 -3.85 11.27
CA THR A 56 -10.68 -4.68 11.47
C THR A 56 -10.59 -6.04 10.78
N GLU A 57 -9.75 -6.19 9.75
CA GLU A 57 -9.63 -7.40 8.94
C GLU A 57 -9.01 -8.62 9.67
N GLY A 58 -8.45 -8.45 10.87
CA GLY A 58 -7.97 -9.57 11.69
C GLY A 58 -8.98 -10.08 12.73
N GLN A 59 -10.10 -9.39 12.96
CA GLN A 59 -11.00 -9.71 14.07
C GLN A 59 -12.09 -10.73 13.74
N GLN A 60 -12.35 -11.07 12.48
CA GLN A 60 -13.26 -12.18 12.16
C GLN A 60 -12.71 -13.55 12.64
N LEU A 61 -11.42 -13.63 12.99
CA LEU A 61 -10.81 -14.82 13.60
C LEU A 61 -10.73 -14.77 15.13
N ARG A 62 -11.24 -13.72 15.78
CA ARG A 62 -11.48 -13.81 17.23
C ARG A 62 -12.70 -14.70 17.43
N GLN A 63 -12.43 -15.99 17.62
CA GLN A 63 -13.34 -16.83 18.39
C GLN A 63 -13.62 -16.09 19.69
N LEU A 64 -14.88 -15.68 19.87
CA LEU A 64 -15.38 -15.17 21.14
C LEU A 64 -14.90 -16.17 22.21
N PRO A 65 -14.29 -15.73 23.32
CA PRO A 65 -14.13 -16.65 24.44
C PRO A 65 -15.53 -17.17 24.78
N ASP A 66 -15.70 -18.51 24.79
CA ASP A 66 -16.93 -19.24 25.13
C ASP A 66 -17.34 -18.98 26.59
N THR A 67 -17.66 -17.74 26.92
CA THR A 67 -18.11 -17.34 28.24
C THR A 67 -19.50 -16.75 28.13
N LEU A 68 -20.46 -17.68 28.27
CA LEU A 68 -21.69 -17.59 29.06
C LEU A 68 -22.81 -16.68 28.54
N ASP A 69 -23.87 -17.32 28.07
CA ASP A 69 -25.29 -17.03 28.30
C ASP A 69 -25.62 -15.60 28.75
N GLN A 70 -25.70 -14.67 27.81
CA GLN A 70 -26.40 -13.41 28.07
C GLN A 70 -27.15 -12.91 26.84
N GLU A 71 -28.46 -13.10 26.87
CA GLU A 71 -29.42 -12.50 25.95
C GLU A 71 -29.35 -10.97 26.06
N GLY A 72 -28.63 -10.34 25.13
CA GLY A 72 -28.50 -8.90 25.07
C GLY A 72 -28.16 -8.45 23.66
N SER A 73 -29.20 -8.21 22.85
CA SER A 73 -29.10 -7.70 21.48
C SER A 73 -28.32 -6.38 21.43
N PHE A 74 -27.11 -6.40 20.88
CA PHE A 74 -26.31 -5.20 20.59
C PHE A 74 -26.44 -4.84 19.11
N VAL A 75 -26.90 -3.61 18.84
CA VAL A 75 -27.01 -3.06 17.48
C VAL A 75 -25.63 -2.59 17.04
N ALA A 76 -25.07 -3.23 16.02
CA ALA A 76 -23.82 -2.80 15.40
C ALA A 76 -24.04 -1.45 14.68
N LEU A 77 -23.38 -0.40 15.17
CA LEU A 77 -23.36 0.91 14.53
C LEU A 77 -22.41 0.84 13.33
N ASN A 78 -22.95 0.88 12.11
CA ASN A 78 -22.15 1.01 10.89
C ASN A 78 -21.55 2.42 10.83
N THR A 79 -20.23 2.50 11.00
CA THR A 79 -19.44 3.73 10.88
C THR A 79 -19.42 4.19 9.43
N LEU A 80 -20.14 5.28 9.12
CA LEU A 80 -20.08 5.97 7.83
C LEU A 80 -18.74 6.72 7.72
N GLY A 81 -17.90 6.29 6.76
CA GLY A 81 -16.64 6.97 6.44
C GLY A 81 -16.90 8.29 5.69
N ALA A 82 -16.43 9.40 6.24
CA ALA A 82 -16.48 10.70 5.58
C ALA A 82 -15.36 10.80 4.54
N HIS A 83 -15.73 10.90 3.26
CA HIS A 83 -14.81 11.21 2.16
C HIS A 83 -14.61 12.73 2.06
N ALA A 84 -13.49 13.23 2.55
CA ALA A 84 -13.00 14.58 2.26
C ALA A 84 -11.71 14.46 1.43
N GLY A 85 -11.85 14.20 0.13
CA GLY A 85 -10.73 14.09 -0.80
C GLY A 85 -10.32 15.47 -1.32
N GLY A 86 -9.08 15.88 -1.03
CA GLY A 86 -8.39 16.89 -1.82
C GLY A 86 -7.94 16.30 -3.17
N PRO A 87 -7.65 17.13 -4.19
CA PRO A 87 -7.38 16.69 -5.56
C PRO A 87 -6.08 15.88 -5.75
N ASP A 88 -5.28 15.67 -4.71
CA ASP A 88 -3.93 15.11 -4.78
C ASP A 88 -3.79 13.77 -4.02
N VAL A 89 -4.90 13.11 -3.69
CA VAL A 89 -4.89 11.86 -2.94
C VAL A 89 -5.50 10.74 -3.79
N VAL A 90 -4.69 9.71 -4.06
CA VAL A 90 -5.10 8.50 -4.77
C VAL A 90 -6.26 7.81 -4.04
N SER A 91 -7.34 7.54 -4.75
CA SER A 91 -8.50 6.85 -4.18
C SER A 91 -8.16 5.39 -3.89
N LEU A 92 -8.48 4.93 -2.69
CA LEU A 92 -8.35 3.53 -2.30
C LEU A 92 -9.67 2.83 -2.57
N SER A 93 -9.66 1.79 -3.41
CA SER A 93 -10.84 0.95 -3.59
C SER A 93 -10.99 -0.02 -2.40
N SER A 94 -12.11 0.06 -1.68
CA SER A 94 -12.46 -0.90 -0.63
C SER A 94 -13.05 -2.17 -1.27
N GLY A 95 -12.19 -3.00 -1.86
CA GLY A 95 -12.58 -4.34 -2.30
C GLY A 95 -12.53 -5.33 -1.14
N ASN A 96 -13.51 -6.24 -1.02
CA ASN A 96 -13.54 -7.36 -0.08
C ASN A 96 -12.47 -8.44 -0.42
N SER A 97 -11.20 -8.06 -0.56
CA SER A 97 -10.15 -8.98 -0.97
C SER A 97 -9.48 -9.62 0.24
N ASP A 98 -9.71 -10.92 0.41
CA ASP A 98 -8.97 -11.75 1.36
C ASP A 98 -7.46 -11.57 1.14
N CYS A 99 -6.75 -11.05 2.15
CA CYS A 99 -5.35 -10.60 2.08
C CYS A 99 -4.31 -11.72 1.82
N LEU A 100 -4.73 -12.91 1.41
CA LEU A 100 -3.87 -14.06 1.12
C LEU A 100 -3.39 -14.09 -0.34
N ALA A 101 -4.14 -13.47 -1.26
CA ALA A 101 -3.67 -13.15 -2.60
C ALA A 101 -3.53 -11.64 -2.68
N CYS A 102 -2.33 -11.12 -2.40
CA CYS A 102 -2.01 -9.70 -2.56
C CYS A 102 -2.01 -9.34 -4.06
N GLU A 103 -3.19 -9.34 -4.68
CA GLU A 103 -3.40 -8.78 -6.01
C GLU A 103 -3.31 -7.27 -5.86
N ILE A 104 -2.17 -6.72 -6.30
CA ILE A 104 -1.98 -5.28 -6.32
C ILE A 104 -2.53 -4.80 -7.65
N VAL A 105 -3.71 -4.20 -7.60
CA VAL A 105 -4.28 -3.52 -8.75
C VAL A 105 -3.75 -2.10 -8.76
N VAL A 106 -3.25 -1.66 -9.89
CA VAL A 106 -2.87 -0.27 -10.17
C VAL A 106 -3.56 0.15 -11.47
N VAL A 107 -4.42 1.16 -11.39
CA VAL A 107 -4.98 1.78 -12.58
C VAL A 107 -4.08 2.93 -12.98
N ILE A 108 -3.66 2.95 -14.24
CA ILE A 108 -2.72 3.94 -14.77
C ILE A 108 -3.28 4.69 -15.98
N ASP A 109 -2.86 5.95 -16.13
CA ASP A 109 -3.11 6.76 -17.32
C ASP A 109 -2.03 6.55 -18.40
N GLU A 110 -2.08 7.34 -19.47
CA GLU A 110 -1.09 7.35 -20.56
C GLU A 110 0.34 7.72 -20.10
N PHE A 111 0.49 8.33 -18.94
CA PHE A 111 1.76 8.72 -18.32
C PHE A 111 2.21 7.76 -17.23
N LEU A 112 1.52 6.63 -17.05
CA LEU A 112 1.74 5.66 -15.96
C LEU A 112 1.52 6.24 -14.55
N THR A 113 0.76 7.33 -14.43
CA THR A 113 0.34 7.91 -13.15
C THR A 113 -0.61 6.95 -12.45
N VAL A 114 -0.38 6.69 -11.17
CA VAL A 114 -1.26 5.81 -10.38
C VAL A 114 -2.55 6.55 -10.05
N LEU A 115 -3.66 6.15 -10.65
CA LEU A 115 -4.99 6.74 -10.43
C LEU A 115 -5.72 6.07 -9.25
N GLU A 116 -5.64 4.75 -9.19
CA GLU A 116 -6.27 3.92 -8.16
C GLU A 116 -5.34 2.78 -7.77
N CYS A 117 -5.37 2.39 -6.50
CA CYS A 117 -4.65 1.20 -6.05
C CYS A 117 -5.34 0.47 -4.91
N THR A 118 -5.05 -0.82 -4.74
CA THR A 118 -5.58 -1.60 -3.61
C THR A 118 -4.90 -1.19 -2.30
N PRO A 119 -5.53 -1.42 -1.14
CA PRO A 119 -4.89 -1.23 0.16
C PRO A 119 -3.59 -2.03 0.34
N CYS A 120 -3.50 -3.22 -0.29
CA CYS A 120 -2.25 -4.00 -0.31
C CYS A 120 -1.13 -3.26 -1.06
N CYS A 121 -1.48 -2.51 -2.11
CA CYS A 121 -0.53 -1.64 -2.81
C CYS A 121 0.08 -0.63 -1.85
N THR A 122 -0.72 0.09 -1.06
CA THR A 122 -0.19 1.10 -0.14
C THR A 122 0.54 0.52 1.06
N ALA A 123 0.22 -0.71 1.48
CA ALA A 123 1.00 -1.42 2.50
C ALA A 123 2.44 -1.73 2.02
N ILE A 124 2.60 -2.00 0.72
CA ILE A 124 3.89 -2.40 0.12
C ILE A 124 4.63 -1.18 -0.45
N CYS A 125 3.91 -0.32 -1.13
CA CYS A 125 4.36 0.85 -1.88
C CYS A 125 4.12 2.18 -1.17
N GLY A 126 3.67 2.15 0.09
CA GLY A 126 3.52 3.34 0.92
C GLY A 126 2.42 4.27 0.40
N PRO A 127 2.31 5.49 0.96
CA PRO A 127 1.48 6.52 0.39
C PRO A 127 1.97 6.85 -1.03
N VAL A 128 1.11 6.63 -2.02
CA VAL A 128 1.41 6.95 -3.41
C VAL A 128 1.04 8.41 -3.63
N GLN A 129 2.04 9.30 -3.61
CA GLN A 129 1.91 10.71 -3.96
C GLN A 129 2.99 11.04 -5.01
N GLY A 130 2.59 11.67 -6.12
CA GLY A 130 3.53 12.11 -7.16
C GLY A 130 3.84 11.07 -8.25
N PRO A 131 5.03 11.16 -8.88
CA PRO A 131 5.29 10.56 -10.19
C PRO A 131 5.15 9.04 -10.15
N GLY A 132 4.51 8.52 -11.19
CA GLY A 132 3.85 7.21 -11.21
C GLY A 132 4.75 5.98 -11.01
N MET A 133 4.14 4.81 -11.14
CA MET A 133 4.76 3.50 -10.88
C MET A 133 6.09 3.28 -11.63
N LEU A 134 6.29 3.97 -12.77
CA LEU A 134 7.51 3.92 -13.57
C LEU A 134 8.76 4.29 -12.78
N ASP A 135 8.67 5.23 -11.84
CA ASP A 135 9.83 5.66 -11.07
C ASP A 135 10.32 4.58 -10.10
N TRP A 136 9.45 3.64 -9.74
CA TRP A 136 9.79 2.52 -8.89
C TRP A 136 10.49 1.41 -9.68
N VAL A 137 10.40 1.37 -11.01
CA VAL A 137 11.01 0.32 -11.83
C VAL A 137 12.54 0.48 -11.87
N VAL A 138 13.26 -0.54 -11.39
CA VAL A 138 14.71 -0.48 -11.17
C VAL A 138 15.55 -0.83 -12.42
N GLU A 139 15.17 -1.88 -13.14
CA GLU A 139 16.08 -2.48 -14.15
C GLU A 139 15.96 -1.82 -15.53
N SER A 140 14.76 -1.78 -16.11
CA SER A 140 14.55 -1.24 -17.45
C SER A 140 13.23 -0.49 -17.55
N ARG A 141 13.28 0.82 -17.27
CA ARG A 141 12.12 1.71 -17.40
C ARG A 141 11.59 1.72 -18.83
N LEU A 142 12.48 1.83 -19.82
CA LEU A 142 12.12 1.79 -21.25
C LEU A 142 11.56 0.43 -21.66
N GLY A 143 12.12 -0.68 -21.15
CA GLY A 143 11.61 -2.02 -21.42
C GLY A 143 10.22 -2.23 -20.81
N PHE A 144 9.98 -1.71 -19.61
CA PHE A 144 8.66 -1.75 -18.98
C PHE A 144 7.64 -0.89 -19.73
N LEU A 145 8.01 0.32 -20.16
CA LEU A 145 7.17 1.17 -21.01
C LEU A 145 6.82 0.48 -22.34
N GLY A 146 7.81 -0.12 -23.01
CA GLY A 146 7.59 -0.88 -24.23
C GLY A 146 6.62 -2.03 -24.01
N TRP A 147 6.79 -2.79 -22.91
CA TRP A 147 5.86 -3.84 -22.54
C TRP A 147 4.44 -3.31 -22.25
N CYS A 148 4.28 -2.19 -21.54
CA CYS A 148 2.96 -1.59 -21.31
C CYS A 148 2.28 -1.22 -22.63
N GLN A 149 3.01 -0.63 -23.57
CA GLN A 149 2.49 -0.28 -24.89
C GLN A 149 2.10 -1.53 -25.70
N ASP A 150 2.96 -2.55 -25.72
CA ASP A 150 2.70 -3.81 -26.41
C ASP A 150 1.50 -4.55 -25.80
N ALA A 151 1.38 -4.52 -24.48
CA ALA A 151 0.26 -5.09 -23.75
C ALA A 151 -1.04 -4.34 -24.06
N PHE A 152 -1.01 -3.01 -24.05
CA PHE A 152 -2.17 -2.20 -24.44
C PHE A 152 -2.62 -2.48 -25.88
N ASN A 153 -1.69 -2.55 -26.83
CA ASN A 153 -1.99 -2.88 -28.22
C ASN A 153 -2.59 -4.28 -28.37
N GLN A 154 -2.06 -5.28 -27.65
CA GLN A 154 -2.62 -6.63 -27.63
C GLN A 154 -4.04 -6.65 -27.07
N LEU A 155 -4.28 -5.95 -25.96
CA LEU A 155 -5.61 -5.86 -25.36
C LEU A 155 -6.62 -5.21 -26.31
N ILE A 156 -6.25 -4.14 -27.04
CA ILE A 156 -7.10 -3.53 -28.07
C ILE A 156 -7.51 -4.53 -29.15
N ASN A 157 -6.60 -5.43 -29.54
CA ASN A 157 -6.85 -6.46 -30.55
C ASN A 157 -7.64 -7.67 -29.99
N GLY A 158 -7.97 -7.68 -28.70
CA GLY A 158 -8.64 -8.80 -28.03
C GLY A 158 -7.70 -9.94 -27.63
N ASP A 159 -6.38 -9.72 -27.72
CA ASP A 159 -5.36 -10.68 -27.28
C ASP A 159 -5.06 -10.51 -25.77
N VAL A 160 -4.52 -11.56 -25.16
CA VAL A 160 -4.09 -11.53 -23.75
C VAL A 160 -2.58 -11.30 -23.69
N PRO A 161 -2.10 -10.15 -23.15
CA PRO A 161 -0.68 -9.88 -23.04
C PRO A 161 0.05 -10.90 -22.17
N PRO A 162 1.26 -11.33 -22.53
CA PRO A 162 2.05 -12.20 -21.67
C PRO A 162 2.47 -11.45 -20.39
N PRO A 163 2.46 -12.11 -19.22
CA PRO A 163 2.91 -11.51 -17.98
C PRO A 163 4.42 -11.19 -18.05
N THR A 164 4.84 -10.11 -17.39
CA THR A 164 6.24 -9.72 -17.29
C THR A 164 6.74 -9.74 -15.84
N GLN A 165 8.02 -9.99 -15.63
CA GLN A 165 8.63 -9.88 -14.31
C GLN A 165 9.12 -8.46 -14.11
N ILE A 166 8.75 -7.84 -13.00
CA ILE A 166 9.20 -6.49 -12.64
C ILE A 166 9.89 -6.46 -11.29
N ILE A 167 10.80 -5.49 -11.17
CA ILE A 167 11.47 -5.16 -9.91
C ILE A 167 11.13 -3.72 -9.55
N LEU A 168 10.44 -3.56 -8.43
CA LEU A 168 10.02 -2.28 -7.87
C LEU A 168 10.90 -1.92 -6.68
N ALA A 169 11.35 -0.66 -6.61
CA ALA A 169 11.97 -0.07 -5.44
C ALA A 169 11.26 1.25 -5.05
N PRO A 170 10.06 1.16 -4.47
CA PRO A 170 9.39 2.32 -3.91
C PRO A 170 10.25 3.08 -2.88
N PRO A 171 10.07 4.40 -2.71
CA PRO A 171 10.97 5.23 -1.88
C PRO A 171 11.18 4.75 -0.44
N HIS A 172 10.15 4.21 0.21
CA HIS A 172 10.14 3.72 1.59
C HIS A 172 10.59 2.25 1.72
N THR A 173 10.70 1.47 0.64
CA THR A 173 11.20 0.08 0.72
C THR A 173 12.72 -0.02 0.73
N ARG A 174 13.45 1.11 0.76
CA ARG A 174 14.92 1.16 0.84
C ARG A 174 15.50 0.28 1.95
N LEU A 175 14.79 0.09 3.06
CA LEU A 175 15.19 -0.75 4.18
C LEU A 175 14.86 -2.24 4.01
N VAL A 176 13.82 -2.56 3.22
CA VAL A 176 13.33 -3.93 3.01
C VAL A 176 14.01 -4.58 1.80
N GLY A 177 14.45 -3.75 0.84
CA GLY A 177 15.01 -4.17 -0.43
C GLY A 177 13.98 -4.09 -1.56
N PRO A 178 14.42 -4.36 -2.80
CA PRO A 178 13.54 -4.33 -3.96
C PRO A 178 12.48 -5.44 -3.87
N ILE A 179 11.28 -5.10 -4.34
CA ILE A 179 10.13 -5.98 -4.48
C ILE A 179 10.17 -6.60 -5.87
N ARG A 180 10.02 -7.92 -5.96
CA ARG A 180 9.86 -8.65 -7.22
C ARG A 180 8.42 -9.06 -7.36
N ALA A 181 7.84 -8.87 -8.53
CA ALA A 181 6.47 -9.28 -8.82
C ALA A 181 6.32 -9.72 -10.27
N THR A 182 5.33 -10.57 -10.51
CA THR A 182 4.80 -10.83 -11.84
C THR A 182 3.72 -9.80 -12.13
N CYS A 183 3.83 -9.07 -13.24
CA CYS A 183 2.90 -8.03 -13.66
C CYS A 183 2.07 -8.53 -14.84
N GLU A 184 0.76 -8.48 -14.70
CA GLU A 184 -0.23 -8.74 -15.75
C GLU A 184 -0.95 -7.44 -16.10
N ALA A 185 -1.35 -7.29 -17.37
CA ALA A 185 -2.09 -6.14 -17.85
C ALA A 185 -3.51 -6.56 -18.26
N ARG A 186 -4.51 -5.77 -17.88
CA ARG A 186 -5.92 -5.92 -18.27
C ARG A 186 -6.53 -4.54 -18.56
N PHE A 187 -7.66 -4.50 -19.25
CA PHE A 187 -8.48 -3.28 -19.22
C PHE A 187 -9.20 -3.18 -17.87
N VAL A 188 -9.46 -1.94 -17.45
CA VAL A 188 -10.46 -1.70 -16.41
C VAL A 188 -11.80 -2.11 -17.02
N ASP A 189 -12.43 -3.16 -16.48
CA ASP A 189 -13.80 -3.49 -16.84
C ASP A 189 -14.64 -2.25 -16.53
N GLY A 190 -15.04 -1.52 -17.57
CA GLY A 190 -16.01 -0.44 -17.46
C GLY A 190 -17.21 -1.08 -16.80
N GLY A 191 -17.41 -0.76 -15.52
CA GLY A 191 -18.23 -1.59 -14.64
C GLY A 191 -19.55 -1.89 -15.33
N ASN A 192 -19.93 -3.18 -15.34
CA ASN A 192 -21.24 -3.67 -15.75
C ASN A 192 -22.33 -3.15 -14.77
N GLY A 193 -22.40 -1.83 -14.58
CA GLY A 193 -23.44 -1.13 -13.87
C GLY A 193 -24.64 -1.08 -14.78
N TYR A 194 -25.47 -2.12 -14.67
CA TYR A 194 -26.90 -2.11 -14.96
C TYR A 194 -27.36 -1.06 -15.98
N LEU A 195 -27.38 -1.49 -17.24
CA LEU A 195 -28.28 -1.08 -18.31
C LEU A 195 -29.43 -0.16 -17.85
N ASN A 196 -29.17 1.14 -17.78
CA ASN A 196 -30.20 2.16 -17.90
C ASN A 196 -29.86 2.97 -19.16
N ASN A 197 -30.34 2.43 -20.27
CA ASN A 197 -30.60 2.99 -21.60
C ASN A 197 -30.70 4.52 -21.75
N GLU A 198 -29.65 5.29 -21.46
CA GLU A 198 -29.50 6.64 -21.98
C GLU A 198 -28.11 6.80 -22.58
N GLU A 199 -28.10 7.02 -23.89
CA GLU A 199 -27.00 6.99 -24.87
C GLU A 199 -25.89 8.02 -24.62
N SER A 200 -25.29 8.00 -23.44
CA SER A 200 -24.02 8.70 -23.22
C SER A 200 -22.89 7.77 -23.63
N GLU A 201 -22.54 7.78 -24.92
CA GLU A 201 -21.24 7.33 -25.43
C GLU A 201 -20.13 8.23 -24.85
N SER A 202 -19.93 8.15 -23.54
CA SER A 202 -18.71 8.61 -22.92
C SER A 202 -17.66 7.61 -23.34
N TRP A 203 -16.92 7.92 -24.40
CA TRP A 203 -15.67 7.27 -24.76
C TRP A 203 -14.69 7.54 -23.61
N GLU A 204 -14.83 6.82 -22.50
CA GLU A 204 -13.82 6.84 -21.46
C GLU A 204 -12.55 6.26 -22.07
N ASP A 205 -11.48 7.05 -22.04
CA ASP A 205 -10.19 6.62 -22.54
C ASP A 205 -9.82 5.27 -21.90
N PRO A 206 -9.51 4.24 -22.70
CA PRO A 206 -9.25 2.90 -22.19
C PRO A 206 -8.09 2.95 -21.19
N ARG A 207 -8.37 2.63 -19.92
CA ARG A 207 -7.37 2.63 -18.85
C ARG A 207 -6.73 1.27 -18.70
N LEU A 208 -5.41 1.26 -18.53
CA LEU A 208 -4.65 0.04 -18.29
C LEU A 208 -4.67 -0.28 -16.78
N LYS A 209 -5.11 -1.50 -16.46
CA LYS A 209 -5.11 -2.08 -15.12
C LYS A 209 -3.93 -3.03 -15.02
N LEU A 210 -2.95 -2.71 -14.17
CA LEU A 210 -1.83 -3.57 -13.85
C LEU A 210 -2.15 -4.40 -12.61
N ILE A 211 -1.90 -5.70 -12.69
CA ILE A 211 -2.13 -6.67 -11.63
C ILE A 211 -0.78 -7.26 -11.24
N LEU A 212 -0.34 -7.04 -9.99
CA LEU A 212 0.89 -7.64 -9.48
C LEU A 212 0.58 -8.89 -8.66
N SER A 213 1.20 -10.00 -9.04
CA SER A 213 1.13 -11.30 -8.38
C SER A 213 2.53 -11.82 -8.03
N ASN A 214 2.61 -12.91 -7.26
CA ASN A 214 3.88 -13.50 -6.80
C ASN A 214 4.84 -12.50 -6.14
N VAL A 215 4.27 -11.56 -5.37
CA VAL A 215 5.01 -10.46 -4.76
C VAL A 215 5.97 -11.01 -3.71
N SER A 216 7.26 -10.76 -3.87
CA SER A 216 8.30 -11.22 -2.95
C SER A 216 9.28 -10.10 -2.64
N THR A 217 9.72 -10.03 -1.39
CA THR A 217 10.80 -9.15 -0.96
C THR A 217 12.02 -10.00 -0.63
N ARG A 218 13.14 -9.74 -1.29
CA ARG A 218 14.39 -10.39 -0.90
C ARG A 218 14.97 -9.62 0.26
N ARG A 219 14.69 -10.06 1.50
CA ARG A 219 15.41 -9.53 2.67
C ARG A 219 16.90 -9.70 2.39
N ARG A 220 17.61 -8.58 2.32
CA ARG A 220 19.06 -8.60 2.31
C ARG A 220 19.44 -9.19 3.67
N MET A 221 19.80 -10.47 3.68
CA MET A 221 20.54 -11.04 4.79
C MET A 221 21.83 -10.23 4.81
N GLU A 222 21.88 -9.19 5.64
CA GLU A 222 23.14 -8.62 6.05
C GLU A 222 23.87 -9.75 6.74
N THR A 223 24.70 -10.44 5.97
CA THR A 223 25.74 -11.28 6.53
C THR A 223 26.53 -10.32 7.39
N ARG A 224 26.25 -10.31 8.70
CA ARG A 224 27.11 -9.69 9.70
C ARG A 224 28.41 -10.45 9.60
N ILE A 225 29.24 -10.07 8.63
CA ILE A 225 30.66 -10.41 8.60
C ILE A 225 31.17 -9.68 9.83
N GLY A 226 31.13 -10.40 10.95
CA GLY A 226 31.70 -9.95 12.20
C GLY A 226 33.18 -9.77 11.93
N THR A 227 33.57 -8.55 11.60
CA THR A 227 34.93 -8.08 11.76
C THR A 227 35.20 -8.15 13.26
N ARG A 228 35.62 -9.33 13.72
CA ARG A 228 36.29 -9.51 15.00
C ARG A 228 37.56 -8.66 14.92
N ARG A 229 37.45 -7.38 15.26
CA ARG A 229 38.59 -6.56 15.62
C ARG A 229 39.24 -7.25 16.81
N ALA A 230 40.36 -7.92 16.57
CA ALA A 230 41.24 -8.36 17.63
C ALA A 230 41.65 -7.11 18.44
N GLN A 231 41.10 -6.96 19.65
CA GLN A 231 41.60 -6.01 20.62
C GLN A 231 42.95 -6.55 21.10
N VAL A 232 44.04 -6.05 20.50
CA VAL A 232 45.38 -6.24 21.05
C VAL A 232 45.51 -5.30 22.23
N ALA A 233 45.33 -5.83 23.43
CA ALA A 233 45.66 -5.12 24.67
C ALA A 233 47.19 -4.93 24.74
N ARG A 234 47.66 -3.69 24.64
CA ARG A 234 49.03 -3.33 25.02
C ARG A 234 49.08 -3.19 26.54
N VAL A 235 49.74 -4.12 27.20
CA VAL A 235 50.18 -3.97 28.59
C VAL A 235 51.52 -3.23 28.55
N SER A 236 51.55 -2.03 29.10
CA SER A 236 52.81 -1.32 29.39
C SER A 236 53.26 -1.72 30.80
N LEU A 237 54.49 -2.21 30.91
CA LEU A 237 55.22 -2.41 32.17
C LEU A 237 55.88 -1.11 32.62
#